data_AF-A0A7Y4TZV3-F1
#
_entry.id   AF-A0A7Y4TZV3-F1
#
_cell.length_a   1.000
_cell.length_b   1.000
_cell.length_c   1.000
_cell.angle_alpha   90.00
_cell.angle_beta   90.00
_cell.angle_gamma   90.00
#
_symmetry.space_group_name_H-M   'P 1'
#
loop_
_entity.id
_entity.type
_entity.pdbx_description
1 polymer ?
#
loop_
_entity_poly.entity_id
_entity_poly.type
_entity_poly.pdbx_seq_one_letter_code
_entity_poly.pdbx_strand_id
1 'polypeptide(L)'
;MAVAAALQAVDGVALKVMVDTWAAAPAPQKEMAFQAAFAVRQVEVGFASMLSLLFGLTAIVYGIALLGGRTYPQWMGGLAIVGGVPTAVGGIVMAHTGFSGLAMAINMPASFFLLVWMFTLGVLMWRWRGR
;
A
#
# COMPACT_ATOMS: atom_id res chain seq x y z
N MET A 1 2.14 -10.90 0.06
CA MET A 1 2.98 -10.89 1.28
C MET A 1 4.46 -10.67 0.99
N ALA A 2 5.08 -11.33 0.00
CA ALA A 2 6.50 -11.11 -0.31
C ALA A 2 6.86 -9.63 -0.56
N VAL A 3 6.08 -8.92 -1.38
CA VAL A 3 6.28 -7.48 -1.65
C VAL A 3 6.16 -6.64 -0.38
N ALA A 4 5.20 -6.96 0.50
CA ALA A 4 5.03 -6.25 1.76
C ALA A 4 6.21 -6.50 2.72
N ALA A 5 6.70 -7.74 2.81
CA ALA A 5 7.88 -8.05 3.61
C ALA A 5 9.14 -7.35 3.08
N ALA A 6 9.32 -7.33 1.76
CA ALA A 6 10.41 -6.59 1.11
C ALA A 6 10.29 -5.08 1.40
N LEU A 7 9.10 -4.50 1.29
CA LEU A 7 8.85 -3.10 1.63
C LEU A 7 9.25 -2.79 3.08
N GLN A 8 8.82 -3.61 4.04
CA GLN A 8 9.16 -3.40 5.46
C GLN A 8 10.66 -3.58 5.74
N ALA A 9 11.33 -4.50 5.05
CA ALA A 9 12.78 -4.64 5.13
C ALA A 9 13.52 -3.41 4.56
N VAL A 10 12.98 -2.78 3.51
CA VAL A 10 13.59 -1.56 2.96
C VAL A 10 13.29 -0.34 3.83
N ASP A 11 12.03 -0.10 4.19
CA ASP A 11 11.59 1.07 4.96
C ASP A 11 12.10 1.05 6.41
N GLY A 12 11.75 0.00 7.16
CA GLY A 12 12.04 -0.06 8.59
C GLY A 12 13.47 -0.44 8.94
N VAL A 13 14.17 -1.17 8.06
CA VAL A 13 15.51 -1.70 8.35
C VAL A 13 16.58 -0.98 7.54
N ALA A 14 16.57 -1.09 6.20
CA ALA A 14 17.63 -0.53 5.37
C ALA A 14 17.66 1.01 5.39
N LEU A 15 16.52 1.65 5.15
CA LEU A 15 16.44 3.11 5.10
C LEU A 15 16.77 3.74 6.46
N LYS A 16 16.33 3.13 7.56
CA LYS A 16 16.68 3.60 8.91
C LYS A 16 18.20 3.67 9.11
N VAL A 17 18.92 2.61 8.75
CA VAL A 17 20.39 2.56 8.84
C VAL A 17 21.03 3.65 7.99
N MET A 18 20.54 3.86 6.76
CA MET A 18 21.08 4.88 5.86
C MET A 18 20.84 6.31 6.36
N VAL A 19 19.64 6.58 6.91
CA VAL A 19 19.28 7.88 7.48
C VAL A 19 20.14 8.17 8.72
N ASP A 20 20.36 7.18 9.60
CA ASP A 20 21.22 7.34 10.76
C ASP A 20 22.68 7.62 10.35
N THR A 21 23.16 6.91 9.33
CA THR A 21 24.50 7.10 8.77
C THR A 21 24.65 8.50 8.19
N TRP A 22 23.66 8.96 7.43
CA TRP A 22 23.62 10.33 6.94
C TRP A 22 23.57 11.35 8.08
N ALA A 23 22.74 11.14 9.10
CA ALA A 23 22.60 12.03 10.25
C ALA A 23 23.93 12.20 10.99
N ALA A 24 24.69 11.12 11.17
CA ALA A 24 26.00 11.11 11.82
C ALA A 24 27.18 11.55 10.92
N ALA A 25 27.00 11.64 9.60
CA ALA A 25 28.07 11.95 8.67
C ALA A 25 28.67 13.36 8.87
N PRO A 26 30.02 13.51 8.84
CA PRO A 26 30.69 14.82 8.83
C PRO A 26 30.31 15.67 7.60
N ALA A 27 30.43 16.99 7.71
CA ALA A 27 30.03 17.93 6.63
C ALA A 27 30.59 17.58 5.23
N PRO A 28 31.86 17.18 5.06
CA PRO A 28 32.40 16.81 3.74
C PRO A 28 31.73 15.59 3.10
N GLN A 29 31.14 14.69 3.90
CA GLN A 29 30.54 13.43 3.44
C GLN A 29 29.02 13.47 3.46
N LYS A 30 28.42 14.55 3.98
CA LYS A 30 26.98 14.67 4.23
C LYS A 30 26.16 14.52 2.96
N GLU A 31 26.57 15.16 1.87
CA GLU A 31 25.86 15.08 0.59
C GLU A 31 25.91 13.65 0.01
N MET A 32 27.07 13.01 0.03
CA MET A 32 27.22 11.64 -0.44
C MET A 32 26.35 10.66 0.37
N ALA A 33 26.33 10.80 1.69
CA ALA A 33 25.49 9.98 2.55
C ALA A 33 23.99 10.24 2.33
N PHE A 34 23.61 11.49 2.03
CA PHE A 34 22.23 11.84 1.66
C PHE A 34 21.81 11.13 0.38
N GLN A 35 22.62 11.20 -0.68
CA GLN A 35 22.31 10.56 -1.96
C GLN A 35 22.17 9.03 -1.81
N ALA A 36 22.98 8.42 -0.94
CA ALA A 36 22.87 7.00 -0.64
C ALA A 36 21.55 6.65 0.09
N ALA A 37 21.15 7.46 1.08
CA ALA A 37 19.85 7.29 1.75
C ALA A 37 18.68 7.56 0.81
N PHE A 38 18.79 8.57 -0.05
CA PHE A 38 17.80 8.91 -1.06
C PHE A 38 17.61 7.78 -2.07
N ALA A 39 18.68 7.14 -2.53
CA ALA A 39 18.59 5.97 -3.41
C ALA A 39 17.78 4.83 -2.78
N VAL A 40 18.00 4.53 -1.49
CA VAL A 40 17.21 3.51 -0.76
C VAL A 40 15.74 3.95 -0.63
N ARG A 41 15.48 5.24 -0.38
CA ARG A 41 14.12 5.80 -0.38
C ARG A 41 13.41 5.63 -1.72
N GLN A 42 14.12 5.72 -2.85
CA GLN A 42 13.53 5.46 -4.16
C GLN A 42 13.17 3.98 -4.35
N VAL A 43 13.98 3.06 -3.83
CA VAL A 43 13.66 1.63 -3.82
C VAL A 43 12.41 1.35 -2.98
N GLU A 44 12.28 2.01 -1.82
CA GLU A 44 11.09 1.94 -0.97
C GLU A 44 9.83 2.41 -1.71
N VAL A 45 9.89 3.57 -2.37
CA VAL A 45 8.82 4.09 -3.22
C VAL A 45 8.41 3.06 -4.29
N GLY A 46 9.39 2.41 -4.92
CA GLY A 46 9.15 1.35 -5.89
C GLY A 46 8.37 0.17 -5.29
N PHE A 47 8.76 -0.33 -4.12
CA PHE A 47 8.03 -1.39 -3.44
C PHE A 47 6.65 -0.97 -2.95
N ALA A 48 6.51 0.25 -2.42
CA ALA A 48 5.25 0.78 -1.94
C ALA A 48 4.25 0.98 -3.08
N SER A 49 4.70 1.50 -4.23
CA SER A 49 3.88 1.64 -5.43
C SER A 49 3.41 0.29 -5.96
N MET A 50 4.31 -0.71 -6.06
CA MET A 50 3.97 -2.06 -6.50
C MET A 50 3.01 -2.76 -5.53
N LEU A 51 3.22 -2.61 -4.22
CA LEU A 51 2.32 -3.16 -3.21
C LEU A 51 0.91 -2.56 -3.36
N SER A 52 0.82 -1.24 -3.48
CA SER A 52 -0.47 -0.54 -3.62
C SER A 52 -1.18 -0.97 -4.91
N LEU A 53 -0.46 -1.01 -6.04
CA LEU A 53 -1.01 -1.46 -7.32
C LEU A 53 -1.57 -2.89 -7.25
N LEU A 54 -0.76 -3.84 -6.75
CA LEU A 54 -1.18 -5.24 -6.64
C LEU A 54 -2.34 -5.43 -5.67
N PHE A 55 -2.32 -4.71 -4.54
CA PHE A 55 -3.38 -4.79 -3.54
C PHE A 55 -4.70 -4.22 -4.08
N GLY A 56 -4.65 -3.07 -4.74
CA GLY A 56 -5.81 -2.46 -5.41
C GLY A 56 -6.41 -3.38 -6.47
N LEU A 57 -5.58 -3.96 -7.35
CA LEU A 57 -6.02 -4.93 -8.36
C LEU A 57 -6.66 -6.17 -7.72
N THR A 58 -6.06 -6.69 -6.65
CA THR A 58 -6.61 -7.84 -5.91
C THR A 58 -7.99 -7.52 -5.34
N ALA A 59 -8.17 -6.35 -4.73
CA ALA A 59 -9.45 -5.89 -4.19
C ALA A 59 -10.52 -5.74 -5.29
N ILE A 60 -10.14 -5.21 -6.46
CA ILE A 60 -11.06 -5.10 -7.62
C ILE A 60 -11.51 -6.49 -8.09
N VAL A 61 -10.58 -7.42 -8.27
CA VAL A 61 -10.90 -8.80 -8.69
C VAL A 61 -11.85 -9.47 -7.70
N TYR A 62 -11.58 -9.33 -6.40
CA TYR A 62 -12.49 -9.81 -5.34
C TYR A 62 -13.85 -9.13 -5.39
N GLY A 63 -13.87 -7.83 -5.62
CA GLY A 63 -15.11 -7.05 -5.75
C GLY A 63 -15.99 -7.55 -6.89
N ILE A 64 -15.41 -7.76 -8.07
CA ILE A 64 -16.10 -8.30 -9.24
C ILE A 64 -16.65 -9.71 -8.94
N ALA A 65 -15.85 -10.57 -8.31
CA ALA A 65 -16.30 -11.91 -7.93
C ALA A 65 -17.49 -11.87 -6.94
N LEU A 66 -17.47 -10.96 -5.96
CA LEU A 66 -18.55 -10.78 -5.00
C LEU A 66 -19.83 -10.24 -5.65
N LEU A 67 -19.73 -9.42 -6.70
CA LEU A 67 -20.89 -8.93 -7.44
C LEU A 67 -21.58 -10.03 -8.27
N GLY A 68 -20.81 -11.00 -8.77
CA GLY A 68 -21.31 -12.15 -9.53
C GLY A 68 -21.93 -13.26 -8.67
N GLY A 69 -21.56 -13.34 -7.39
CA GLY A 69 -22.07 -14.35 -6.46
C GLY A 69 -23.38 -13.93 -5.78
N ARG A 70 -24.26 -14.91 -5.46
CA ARG A 70 -25.47 -14.68 -4.63
C ARG A 70 -25.23 -14.93 -3.13
N THR A 71 -24.02 -15.35 -2.76
CA THR A 71 -23.68 -15.74 -1.38
C THR A 71 -23.50 -14.55 -0.45
N TYR A 72 -23.03 -13.41 -0.98
CA TYR A 72 -22.78 -12.20 -0.19
C TYR A 72 -23.57 -11.00 -0.73
N PRO A 73 -23.90 -10.02 0.13
CA PRO A 73 -24.49 -8.76 -0.31
C PRO A 73 -23.64 -8.04 -1.37
N GLN A 74 -24.28 -7.61 -2.46
CA GLN A 74 -23.60 -6.97 -3.59
C GLN A 74 -22.89 -5.65 -3.23
N TRP A 75 -23.35 -4.93 -2.19
CA TRP A 75 -22.69 -3.70 -1.72
C TRP A 75 -21.25 -3.95 -1.26
N MET A 76 -20.92 -5.17 -0.79
CA MET A 76 -19.55 -5.53 -0.43
C MET A 76 -18.65 -5.57 -1.66
N GLY A 77 -19.14 -6.08 -2.78
CA GLY A 77 -18.40 -6.04 -4.04
C GLY A 77 -18.16 -4.61 -4.50
N GLY A 78 -19.17 -3.75 -4.38
CA GLY A 78 -19.06 -2.31 -4.67
C GLY A 78 -18.00 -1.61 -3.81
N LEU A 79 -18.00 -1.81 -2.50
CA LEU A 79 -17.00 -1.22 -1.61
C LEU A 79 -15.56 -1.68 -1.91
N ALA A 80 -15.38 -2.95 -2.28
CA ALA A 80 -14.07 -3.47 -2.68
C ALA A 80 -13.51 -2.71 -3.89
N ILE A 81 -14.37 -2.44 -4.89
CA ILE A 81 -14.00 -1.72 -6.11
C ILE A 81 -13.72 -0.25 -5.79
N VAL A 82 -14.59 0.39 -4.99
CA VAL A 82 -14.43 1.80 -4.58
C VAL A 82 -13.14 2.01 -3.78
N GLY A 83 -12.73 1.06 -2.95
CA GLY A 83 -11.42 1.11 -2.28
C GLY A 83 -10.25 0.69 -3.18
N GLY A 84 -10.46 -0.32 -4.02
CA GLY A 84 -9.41 -0.94 -4.83
C GLY A 84 -8.94 -0.08 -6.00
N VAL A 85 -9.85 0.59 -6.71
CA VAL A 85 -9.50 1.46 -7.85
C VAL A 85 -8.60 2.62 -7.44
N PRO A 86 -8.96 3.44 -6.43
CA PRO A 86 -8.08 4.52 -5.99
C PRO A 86 -6.76 4.01 -5.41
N THR A 87 -6.74 2.85 -4.76
CA THR A 87 -5.49 2.23 -4.29
C THR A 87 -4.57 1.89 -5.48
N ALA A 88 -5.10 1.25 -6.53
CA ALA A 88 -4.32 0.95 -7.74
C ALA A 88 -3.79 2.23 -8.42
N VAL A 89 -4.65 3.24 -8.57
CA VAL A 89 -4.27 4.56 -9.11
C VAL A 89 -3.21 5.22 -8.21
N GLY A 90 -3.38 5.13 -6.89
CA GLY A 90 -2.44 5.65 -5.90
C GLY A 90 -1.06 4.99 -6.00
N GLY A 91 -0.99 3.70 -6.34
CA GLY A 91 0.26 3.02 -6.67
C GLY A 91 0.94 3.61 -7.90
N ILE A 92 0.21 3.81 -9.00
CA ILE A 92 0.75 4.42 -10.23
C ILE A 92 1.26 5.85 -9.97
N VAL A 93 0.47 6.66 -9.27
CA VAL A 93 0.86 8.03 -8.88
C VAL A 93 2.14 8.01 -8.05
N MET A 94 2.24 7.09 -7.08
CA MET A 94 3.42 6.96 -6.23
C MET A 94 4.66 6.55 -7.03
N ALA A 95 4.51 5.71 -8.06
CA ALA A 95 5.61 5.34 -8.95
C ALA A 95 6.21 6.55 -9.70
N HIS A 96 5.39 7.56 -10.02
CA HIS A 96 5.85 8.76 -10.73
C HIS A 96 6.27 9.91 -9.82
N THR A 97 5.65 10.03 -8.65
CA THR A 97 5.78 11.22 -7.79
C THR A 97 6.44 10.92 -6.46
N GLY A 98 6.74 9.65 -6.17
CA GLY A 98 7.16 9.21 -4.85
C GLY A 98 6.07 9.39 -3.80
N PHE A 99 6.51 9.52 -2.55
CA PHE A 99 5.63 9.90 -1.44
C PHE A 99 5.28 11.38 -1.54
N SER A 100 4.29 11.69 -2.38
CA SER A 100 3.78 13.04 -2.60
C SER A 100 2.45 13.27 -1.89
N GLY A 101 2.09 14.54 -1.67
CA GLY A 101 0.79 14.90 -1.10
C GLY A 101 -0.39 14.34 -1.92
N LEU A 102 -0.24 14.25 -3.24
CA LEU A 102 -1.24 13.66 -4.14
C LEU A 102 -1.35 12.15 -3.93
N ALA A 103 -0.21 11.43 -3.89
CA ALA A 103 -0.21 10.00 -3.60
C ALA A 103 -0.86 9.69 -2.24
N MET A 104 -0.58 10.50 -1.21
CA MET A 104 -1.18 10.35 0.12
C MET A 104 -2.68 10.65 0.12
N ALA A 105 -3.10 11.74 -0.52
CA ALA A 105 -4.51 12.14 -0.61
C ALA A 105 -5.38 11.07 -1.29
N ILE A 106 -4.81 10.30 -2.22
CA ILE A 106 -5.49 9.17 -2.86
C ILE A 106 -5.46 7.92 -1.97
N ASN A 107 -4.27 7.48 -1.53
CA ASN A 107 -4.13 6.18 -0.86
C ASN A 107 -4.73 6.16 0.55
N MET A 108 -4.71 7.26 1.31
CA MET A 108 -5.21 7.26 2.70
C MET A 108 -6.71 6.99 2.78
N PRO A 109 -7.59 7.74 2.08
CA PRO A 109 -9.02 7.42 2.06
C PRO A 109 -9.30 6.03 1.49
N ALA A 110 -8.60 5.65 0.41
CA ALA A 110 -8.77 4.33 -0.21
C ALA A 110 -8.47 3.19 0.76
N SER A 111 -7.37 3.31 1.51
CA SER A 111 -6.99 2.34 2.54
C SER A 111 -8.02 2.24 3.65
N PHE A 112 -8.62 3.37 4.06
CA PHE A 112 -9.71 3.37 5.04
C PHE A 112 -10.92 2.59 4.54
N PHE A 113 -11.35 2.81 3.28
CA PHE A 113 -12.45 2.03 2.68
C PHE A 113 -12.12 0.53 2.61
N LEU A 114 -10.89 0.17 2.22
CA LEU A 114 -10.46 -1.23 2.18
C LEU A 114 -10.40 -1.85 3.57
N LEU A 115 -9.99 -1.12 4.61
CA LEU A 115 -10.01 -1.61 5.99
C LEU A 115 -11.44 -1.90 6.46
N VAL A 116 -12.38 -0.98 6.23
CA VAL A 116 -13.80 -1.19 6.55
C VAL A 116 -14.36 -2.40 5.79
N TRP A 117 -14.02 -2.51 4.51
CA TRP A 117 -14.42 -3.66 3.68
C TRP A 117 -13.84 -4.98 4.19
N MET A 118 -12.55 -5.07 4.49
CA MET A 118 -11.92 -6.28 5.04
C MET A 118 -12.50 -6.67 6.39
N PHE A 119 -12.77 -5.69 7.26
CA PHE A 119 -13.37 -5.94 8.56
C PHE A 119 -14.79 -6.50 8.43
N THR A 120 -15.64 -5.85 7.61
CA THR A 120 -17.01 -6.31 7.38
C THR A 120 -17.07 -7.69 6.73
N LEU A 121 -16.18 -7.97 5.76
CA LEU A 121 -16.02 -9.31 5.20
C LEU A 121 -15.67 -10.36 6.26
N GLY A 122 -14.71 -10.07 7.13
CA GLY A 122 -14.30 -10.96 8.21
C GLY A 122 -15.47 -11.30 9.16
N VAL A 123 -16.23 -10.28 9.58
CA VAL A 123 -17.40 -10.45 10.43
C VAL A 123 -18.49 -11.29 9.75
N LEU A 124 -18.76 -11.06 8.48
CA LEU A 124 -19.77 -11.81 7.73
C LEU A 124 -19.35 -13.26 7.52
N MET A 125 -18.10 -13.51 7.13
CA MET A 125 -17.58 -14.88 6.99
C MET A 125 -17.63 -15.65 8.31
N TRP A 126 -17.32 -15.00 9.43
CA TRP A 126 -17.44 -15.60 10.75
C TRP A 126 -18.89 -15.99 11.09
N ARG A 127 -19.84 -15.08 10.86
CA ARG A 127 -21.27 -15.32 11.13
C ARG A 127 -21.91 -16.37 10.22
N TRP A 128 -21.37 -16.58 9.02
CA TRP A 128 -21.85 -17.60 8.10
C TRP A 128 -21.30 -18.99 8.41
N ARG A 129 -20.08 -19.10 8.96
CA ARG A 129 -19.48 -20.38 9.34
C ARG A 129 -20.06 -20.98 10.63
N GLY A 130 -20.74 -20.18 11.44
CA GLY A 130 -21.44 -20.62 12.65
C GLY A 130 -22.89 -21.09 12.43
N ARG A 131 -23.35 -21.17 11.19
CA ARG A 131 -24.65 -21.72 10.78
C ARG A 131 -24.43 -22.94 9.90
#